data_AF-A0A642KW60-F1
#
_entry.id   AF-A0A642KW60-F1
#
_cell.length_a   1.000
_cell.length_b   1.000
_cell.length_c   1.000
_cell.angle_alpha   90.00
_cell.angle_beta   90.00
_cell.angle_gamma   90.00
#
_symmetry.space_group_name_H-M   'P 1'
#
loop_
_entity.id
_entity.type
_entity.pdbx_description
1 polymer ?
#
loop_
_entity_poly.entity_id
_entity_poly.type
_entity_poly.pdbx_seq_one_letter_code
_entity_poly.pdbx_strand_id
1 'polypeptide(L)' 'ARIRPTIADEHYLTGDDVCAMLHISRRTLQTLRDEKAVPYTSIGGKLLYPESKLYEVLSKNYRDFRRFRK' A
#
# COMPACT_ATOMS: atom_id res chain seq x y z
N ALA A 1 -7.93 -13.51 -15.07
CA ALA A 1 -7.99 -13.04 -13.68
C ALA A 1 -6.57 -12.90 -13.13
N ARG A 2 -6.17 -11.76 -12.56
CA ARG A 2 -4.89 -11.67 -11.82
C ARG A 2 -5.08 -12.46 -10.53
N ILE A 3 -4.46 -13.63 -10.43
CA ILE A 3 -4.43 -14.42 -9.20
C ILE A 3 -3.61 -13.62 -8.20
N ARG A 4 -4.27 -13.02 -7.21
CA ARG A 4 -3.60 -12.39 -6.07
C ARG A 4 -3.22 -13.51 -5.12
N PRO A 5 -1.93 -13.78 -4.88
CA PRO A 5 -1.54 -14.84 -3.96
C PRO A 5 -2.04 -14.48 -2.56
N THR A 6 -2.91 -15.34 -2.02
CA THR A 6 -3.26 -15.33 -0.60
C THR A 6 -2.23 -16.18 0.13
N ILE A 7 -1.52 -15.59 1.09
CA ILE A 7 -0.67 -16.33 2.03
C ILE A 7 -1.37 -16.21 3.38
N ALA A 8 -1.79 -17.34 3.96
CA ALA A 8 -2.47 -17.38 5.26
C ALA A 8 -3.65 -16.38 5.36
N ASP A 9 -4.54 -16.38 4.36
CA ASP A 9 -5.73 -15.50 4.24
C ASP A 9 -5.45 -13.99 4.11
N GLU A 10 -4.19 -13.55 4.01
CA GLU A 10 -3.83 -12.16 3.71
C GLU A 10 -3.60 -11.97 2.20
N HIS A 11 -4.19 -10.90 1.66
CA HIS A 11 -3.97 -10.49 0.28
C HIS A 11 -2.73 -9.61 0.18
N TYR A 12 -1.78 -10.03 -0.66
CA TYR A 12 -0.57 -9.27 -0.91
C TYR A 12 -0.63 -8.59 -2.28
N LEU A 13 -0.28 -7.31 -2.27
CA LEU A 13 -0.18 -6.47 -3.46
C LEU A 13 1.28 -6.37 -3.91
N THR A 14 1.49 -6.27 -5.22
CA THR A 14 2.81 -5.92 -5.76
C THR A 14 3.01 -4.41 -5.73
N GLY A 15 4.26 -3.96 -5.92
CA GLY A 15 4.56 -2.53 -6.03
C GLY A 15 3.74 -1.83 -7.13
N ASP A 16 3.49 -2.51 -8.26
CA ASP A 16 2.70 -1.95 -9.36
C ASP A 16 1.22 -1.83 -8.98
N ASP A 17 0.66 -2.82 -8.26
CA ASP A 17 -0.72 -2.75 -7.76
C ASP A 17 -0.89 -1.60 -6.76
N VAL A 18 0.10 -1.38 -5.88
CA VAL A 18 0.08 -0.26 -4.93
C VAL A 18 0.22 1.09 -5.64
N CYS A 19 1.09 1.19 -6.64
CA CYS A 19 1.21 2.41 -7.45
C CYS A 19 -0.11 2.75 -8.14
N ALA A 20 -0.80 1.74 -8.69
CA ALA A 20 -2.09 1.91 -9.34
C ALA A 20 -3.19 2.30 -8.33
N MET A 21 -3.24 1.66 -7.17
CA MET A 21 -4.23 1.94 -6.12
C MET A 21 -4.09 3.35 -5.54
N LEU A 22 -2.85 3.76 -5.22
CA LEU A 22 -2.58 5.05 -4.59
C LEU A 22 -2.41 6.19 -5.60
N HIS A 23 -2.42 5.88 -6.91
CA HIS A 23 -2.10 6.81 -7.99
C HIS A 23 -0.76 7.53 -7.80
N ILE A 24 0.27 6.77 -7.41
CA ILE A 24 1.62 7.29 -7.18
C ILE A 24 2.64 6.67 -8.12
N SER A 25 3.77 7.34 -8.30
CA SER A 25 4.89 6.79 -9.05
C SER A 25 5.67 5.74 -8.24
N ARG A 26 6.41 4.86 -8.92
CA ARG A 26 7.36 3.94 -8.27
C ARG A 26 8.41 4.67 -7.43
N ARG A 27 8.82 5.88 -7.84
CA ARG A 27 9.77 6.72 -7.09
C ARG A 27 9.16 7.20 -5.77
N THR A 28 7.88 7.57 -5.78
CA THR A 28 7.12 7.95 -4.59
C THR A 28 6.92 6.75 -3.67
N LEU A 29 6.58 5.57 -4.20
CA LEU A 29 6.44 4.35 -3.41
C LEU A 29 7.76 3.94 -2.72
N GLN A 30 8.90 4.17 -3.37
CA GLN A 30 10.22 3.98 -2.76
C GLN A 30 10.43 4.95 -1.59
N THR A 31 10.19 6.24 -1.79
CA THR A 31 10.28 7.23 -0.70
C THR A 31 9.39 6.85 0.49
N LEU A 32 8.13 6.44 0.25
CA LEU A 32 7.21 6.02 1.30
C LEU A 32 7.69 4.78 2.08
N ARG A 33 8.45 3.89 1.45
CA ARG A 33 9.10 2.77 2.14
C ARG A 33 10.29 3.23 2.96
N ASP A 34 11.13 4.09 2.39
CA ASP A 34 12.33 4.60 3.05
C ASP A 34 11.97 5.42 4.30
N GLU A 35 10.87 6.18 4.22
CA GLU A 35 10.27 6.93 5.34
C GLU A 35 9.47 6.05 6.31
N LYS A 36 9.35 4.74 6.05
CA LYS A 36 8.54 3.78 6.82
C LYS A 36 7.05 4.15 6.91
N ALA A 37 6.56 4.96 5.97
CA ALA A 37 5.17 5.38 5.89
C ALA A 37 4.26 4.26 5.38
N VAL A 38 4.78 3.35 4.54
CA VAL A 38 4.01 2.23 3.96
C VAL A 38 4.56 0.87 4.43
N PRO A 39 3.72 -0.02 4.98
CA PRO A 39 4.14 -1.35 5.42
C PRO A 39 4.42 -2.26 4.21
N TYR A 40 5.50 -3.04 4.27
CA TYR A 40 5.88 -4.00 3.24
C TYR A 40 6.48 -5.27 3.87
N THR A 41 6.54 -6.33 3.09
CA THR A 41 7.16 -7.61 3.45
C THR A 41 8.01 -8.09 2.27
N SER A 42 9.20 -8.62 2.55
CA SER A 42 10.05 -9.23 1.53
C SER A 42 9.92 -10.75 1.60
N ILE A 43 9.44 -11.36 0.53
CA ILE A 43 9.31 -12.82 0.41
C ILE A 43 10.06 -13.25 -0.84
N GLY A 44 11.12 -14.04 -0.68
CA GLY A 44 11.93 -14.52 -1.80
C GLY A 44 12.52 -13.40 -2.67
N GLY A 45 12.90 -12.27 -2.06
CA GLY A 45 13.45 -11.11 -2.77
C GLY A 45 12.42 -10.23 -3.49
N LYS A 46 11.13 -10.57 -3.41
CA LYS A 46 10.03 -9.74 -3.92
C LYS A 46 9.42 -8.93 -2.79
N LEU A 47 9.17 -7.65 -3.07
CA LEU A 47 8.45 -6.76 -2.18
C LEU A 47 6.95 -6.91 -2.39
N LEU A 48 6.29 -7.26 -1.31
CA LEU A 48 4.85 -7.46 -1.22
C LEU A 48 4.28 -6.55 -0.15
N TYR A 49 3.04 -6.12 -0.35
CA TYR A 49 2.38 -5.18 0.53
C TYR A 49 1.09 -5.83 1.05
N PRO A 50 0.97 -6.11 2.36
CA PRO A 50 -0.26 -6.63 2.93
C PRO A 50 -1.37 -5.60 2.75
N GLU A 51 -2.46 -6.01 2.08
CA GLU A 51 -3.59 -5.14 1.76
C GLU A 51 -4.26 -4.61 3.03
N SER A 52 -4.39 -5.45 4.06
CA SER A 52 -4.95 -5.06 5.36
C SER A 52 -4.16 -3.93 6.03
N LYS A 53 -2.82 -4.05 6.02
CA LYS A 53 -1.91 -3.08 6.64
C LYS A 53 -1.84 -1.77 5.88
N LEU A 54 -1.87 -1.83 4.55
CA LEU A 54 -2.01 -0.64 3.72
C LEU A 54 -3.30 0.10 4.07
N TYR A 55 -4.43 -0.60 4.11
CA TYR A 55 -5.72 0.00 4.42
C TYR A 55 -5.76 0.61 5.82
N GLU A 56 -5.18 -0.05 6.82
CA GLU A 56 -5.06 0.44 8.19
C GLU A 56 -4.31 1.80 8.24
N VAL A 57 -3.16 1.89 7.56
CA VAL A 57 -2.35 3.11 7.51
C VAL A 57 -3.08 4.23 6.76
N LEU A 58 -3.69 3.92 5.61
CA LEU A 58 -4.43 4.91 4.83
C LEU A 58 -5.62 5.45 5.63
N SER A 59 -6.38 4.57 6.29
CA SER A 59 -7.52 4.96 7.11
C SER A 59 -7.10 5.82 8.30
N LYS A 60 -5.97 5.53 8.94
CA LYS A 60 -5.43 6.32 10.06
C LYS A 60 -4.97 7.72 9.63
N ASN A 61 -4.42 7.85 8.42
CA ASN A 61 -3.89 9.11 7.91
C ASN A 61 -4.89 9.89 7.04
N TYR A 62 -6.05 9.33 6.72
CA TYR A 62 -7.05 9.99 5.90
C TYR A 62 -7.59 11.23 6.62
N ARG A 63 -7.36 12.41 6.01
CA ARG A 63 -7.92 13.68 6.46
C ARG A 63 -9.04 14.09 5.52
N ASP A 64 -10.27 14.13 6.02
CA ASP A 64 -11.42 14.56 5.23
C ASP A 64 -11.40 16.07 5.05
N PHE A 65 -10.74 16.52 3.97
CA PHE A 65 -10.63 17.95 3.67
C PHE A 65 -11.96 18.61 3.30
N ARG A 66 -13.00 17.83 2.95
CA ARG A 66 -14.35 18.35 2.69
C ARG A 66 -14.95 18.99 3.93
N ARG A 67 -14.57 18.53 5.13
CA ARG A 67 -15.05 19.11 6.40
C ARG A 67 -14.54 20.51 6.69
N PHE A 68 -13.50 20.98 5.97
CA PHE A 68 -12.91 22.32 6.18
C PHE A 68 -13.38 23.36 5.18
N ARG A 69 -14.11 22.98 4.11
CA ARG A 69 -14.79 23.96 3.25
C ARG A 69 -16.12 24.36 3.93
N LYS A 70 -16.06 25.38 4.79
CA LYS A 70 -17.22 26.18 5.17
C LYS A 70 -17.40 27.33 4.18
#